data_AF-A0A359E7E6-F1
#
_entry.id   AF-A0A359E7E6-F1
#
_cell.length_a   1.000
_cell.length_b   1.000
_cell.length_c   1.000
_cell.angle_alpha   90.00
_cell.angle_beta   90.00
_cell.angle_gamma   90.00
#
_symmetry.space_group_name_H-M   'P 1'
#
loop_
_entity.id
_entity.type
_entity.pdbx_description
1 polymer ?
#
loop_
_entity_poly.entity_id
_entity_poly.type
_entity_poly.pdbx_seq_one_letter_code
_entity_poly.pdbx_strand_id
1 'polypeptide(L)' 'MDTLIMAIESLNKHGIELYLSGLIGPVRDVIRKSDISTFLSKDRIYSTVHDAVEAALKKQDLTDEGNRLSEYSNRSA' A
#
# COMPACT_ATOMS: atom_id res chain seq x y z
N MET A 1 -3.30 -10.59 14.66
CA MET A 1 -2.14 -10.22 13.84
C MET A 1 -1.95 -11.24 12.73
N ASP A 2 -2.02 -12.52 13.10
CA ASP A 2 -1.91 -13.68 12.21
C ASP A 2 -2.82 -13.58 10.98
N THR A 3 -4.08 -13.15 11.14
CA THR A 3 -5.01 -12.98 10.00
C THR A 3 -4.53 -11.97 8.95
N LEU A 4 -3.94 -10.85 9.37
CA LEU A 4 -3.42 -9.83 8.45
C LEU A 4 -2.17 -10.33 7.73
N ILE A 5 -1.29 -11.06 8.44
CA ILE A 5 -0.12 -11.69 7.83
C ILE A 5 -0.55 -12.72 6.78
N MET A 6 -1.49 -13.61 7.12
CA MET A 6 -2.02 -14.59 6.17
C MET A 6 -2.65 -13.94 4.94
N ALA A 7 -3.35 -12.81 5.11
CA ALA A 7 -3.89 -12.04 3.99
C ALA A 7 -2.76 -11.47 3.11
N ILE A 8 -1.72 -10.87 3.70
CA ILE A 8 -0.56 -10.34 2.98
C ILE A 8 0.14 -11.45 2.19
N GLU A 9 0.40 -12.60 2.82
CA GLU A 9 1.03 -13.76 2.17
C GLU A 9 0.19 -14.28 1.00
N SER A 10 -1.12 -14.39 1.19
CA SER A 10 -2.03 -14.83 0.13
C SER A 10 -2.05 -13.85 -1.04
N LEU A 11 -2.08 -12.54 -0.80
CA LEU A 11 -2.05 -11.53 -1.85
C LEU A 11 -0.71 -11.56 -2.61
N ASN A 12 0.42 -11.59 -1.88
CA ASN A 12 1.75 -11.67 -2.46
C ASN A 12 1.93 -12.92 -3.35
N LYS A 13 1.38 -14.07 -2.94
CA LYS A 13 1.41 -15.31 -3.73
C LYS A 13 0.72 -15.17 -5.10
N HIS A 14 -0.26 -14.28 -5.20
CA HIS A 14 -0.98 -14.01 -6.46
C HIS A 14 -0.43 -12.79 -7.20
N GLY A 15 0.70 -12.22 -6.76
CA GLY A 15 1.25 -11.00 -7.34
C GLY A 15 0.41 -9.75 -7.08
N ILE A 16 -0.45 -9.79 -6.06
CA ILE A 16 -1.30 -8.65 -5.67
C ILE A 16 -0.59 -7.85 -4.58
N GLU A 17 -0.41 -6.57 -4.83
CA GLU A 17 0.26 -5.68 -3.88
C GLU A 17 -0.73 -5.03 -2.92
N LEU A 18 -0.48 -5.17 -1.61
CA LEU A 18 -1.27 -4.52 -0.57
C LEU A 18 -0.65 -3.17 -0.19
N TYR A 19 -1.50 -2.15 -0.07
CA TYR A 19 -1.17 -0.82 0.45
C TYR A 19 -2.05 -0.55 1.67
N LEU A 20 -1.46 -0.11 2.79
CA LEU A 20 -2.18 0.24 4.01
C LEU A 20 -2.28 1.75 4.15
N SER A 21 -3.43 2.23 4.62
CA SER A 21 -3.67 3.64 4.86
C SER A 21 -4.50 3.87 6.12
N GLY A 22 -4.40 5.06 6.71
CA GLY A 22 -5.24 5.47 7.84
C GLY A 22 -4.94 4.76 9.16
N LEU A 23 -3.72 4.22 9.33
CA LEU A 23 -3.35 3.56 10.58
C LEU A 23 -3.28 4.56 11.74
N ILE A 24 -4.21 4.42 12.68
CA ILE A 24 -4.19 5.18 13.94
C ILE A 24 -2.99 4.79 14.81
N GLY A 25 -2.56 5.68 15.71
CA GLY A 25 -1.33 5.54 16.51
C GLY A 25 -1.13 4.14 17.10
N PRO A 26 -2.07 3.62 17.90
CA PRO A 26 -1.95 2.28 18.48
C PRO A 26 -1.77 1.16 17.45
N VAL A 27 -2.50 1.20 16.34
CA VAL A 27 -2.40 0.18 15.27
C VAL A 27 -1.05 0.30 14.56
N ARG A 28 -0.60 1.51 14.25
CA ARG A 28 0.71 1.75 13.64
C ARG A 28 1.84 1.23 14.52
N ASP A 29 1.75 1.40 15.83
CA ASP A 29 2.75 0.90 16.78
C ASP A 29 2.78 -0.62 16.81
N VAL A 30 1.60 -1.27 16.76
CA VAL A 30 1.48 -2.73 16.64
C VAL A 30 2.10 -3.24 15.34
N ILE A 31 1.80 -2.62 14.19
CA ILE A 31 2.40 -2.99 12.91
C ILE A 31 3.93 -2.84 12.94
N ARG A 32 4.45 -1.71 13.44
CA ARG A 32 5.90 -1.43 13.51
C ARG A 32 6.68 -2.39 14.40
N LYS A 33 6.07 -2.86 15.48
CA LYS A 33 6.68 -3.83 16.42
C LYS A 33 6.55 -5.27 15.96
N SER A 34 5.79 -5.52 14.90
CA SER A 34 5.54 -6.87 14.39
C SER A 34 6.41 -7.21 13.20
N ASP A 35 6.49 -8.52 12.93
CA ASP A 35 7.15 -9.07 11.75
C ASP A 35 6.42 -8.73 10.44
N ILE A 36 5.27 -8.04 10.49
CA ILE A 36 4.60 -7.53 9.28
C ILE A 36 5.54 -6.67 8.43
N SER A 37 6.48 -5.96 9.05
CA SER A 37 7.48 -5.18 8.30
C SER A 37 8.42 -6.03 7.43
N THR A 38 8.51 -7.34 7.67
CA THR A 38 9.22 -8.32 6.83
C THR A 38 8.39 -8.71 5.60
N PHE A 39 7.07 -8.65 5.68
CA PHE A 39 6.14 -9.04 4.60
C PHE A 39 5.57 -7.86 3.82
N LEU A 40 5.58 -6.66 4.43
CA LEU A 40 5.07 -5.43 3.87
C LEU A 40 6.15 -4.35 3.99
N SER A 41 6.66 -3.91 2.85
CA SER A 41 7.68 -2.87 2.79
C SER A 41 7.16 -1.53 3.32
N LYS A 42 8.03 -0.75 3.97
CA LYS A 42 7.63 0.52 4.63
C LYS A 42 7.08 1.57 3.67
N ASP A 43 7.44 1.46 2.40
CA ASP A 43 6.90 2.24 1.27
C ASP A 43 5.49 1.79 0.85
N ARG A 44 4.79 0.97 1.65
CA ARG A 44 3.39 0.57 1.42
C ARG A 44 2.43 1.00 2.53
N ILE A 45 2.86 1.91 3.42
CA ILE A 45 2.03 2.44 4.52
C ILE A 45 1.91 3.96 4.38
N TYR A 46 0.68 4.45 4.29
CA TYR A 46 0.38 5.85 3.98
C TYR A 46 -0.55 6.48 5.01
N SER A 47 -0.55 7.81 5.04
CA SER A 47 -1.42 8.58 5.93
C SER A 47 -2.85 8.62 5.41
N THR A 48 -3.04 8.88 4.10
CA THR A 48 -4.36 8.98 3.47
C THR A 48 -4.54 7.95 2.35
N VAL A 49 -5.79 7.65 2.00
CA VAL A 49 -6.10 6.71 0.90
C VAL A 49 -5.60 7.30 -0.43
N HIS A 50 -5.71 8.62 -0.57
CA HIS A 50 -5.22 9.35 -1.74
C HIS A 50 -3.73 9.12 -1.96
N ASP A 51 -2.90 9.30 -0.93
CA ASP A 51 -1.45 9.07 -1.03
C ASP A 51 -1.11 7.63 -1.45
N ALA A 52 -1.85 6.66 -0.92
CA ALA A 52 -1.66 5.24 -1.25
C ALA A 52 -2.01 4.94 -2.71
N VAL A 53 -3.11 5.54 -3.21
CA VAL A 53 -3.53 5.42 -4.61
C VAL A 53 -2.50 6.07 -5.54
N GLU A 54 -2.05 7.29 -5.25
CA GLU A 54 -1.05 7.97 -6.06
C GLU A 54 0.24 7.14 -6.17
N ALA A 55 0.70 6.56 -5.07
CA ALA A 55 1.90 5.73 -5.08
C ALA A 55 1.72 4.43 -5.88
N ALA A 56 0.55 3.78 -5.79
CA ALA A 56 0.25 2.58 -6.56
C ALA A 56 0.22 2.88 -8.07
N LEU A 57 -0.47 3.97 -8.48
CA LEU A 57 -0.54 4.39 -9.87
C LEU A 57 0.83 4.80 -10.42
N LYS A 58 1.60 5.57 -9.65
CA LYS A 58 2.97 5.96 -10.03
C LYS A 58 3.84 4.74 -10.34
N LYS A 59 3.75 3.70 -9.51
CA LYS A 59 4.51 2.47 -9.71
C LYS A 59 4.08 1.73 -10.97
N GLN A 60 2.77 1.63 -11.22
CA GLN A 60 2.25 1.02 -12.44
C GLN A 60 2.74 1.76 -13.67
N ASP A 61 2.61 3.09 -13.69
CA ASP A 61 3.06 3.94 -14.78
C ASP A 61 4.58 3.84 -15.02
N LEU A 62 5.39 3.67 -13.96
CA LEU A 62 6.83 3.39 -14.11
C LEU A 62 7.13 1.99 -14.66
N THR A 63 6.21 1.04 -14.52
CA THR A 63 6.38 -0.34 -14.96
C THR A 63 5.97 -0.54 -16.42
N ASP A 64 4.93 0.16 -16.87
CA ASP A 64 4.34 -0.01 -18.21
C ASP A 64 4.25 1.27 -19.04
N GLU A 65 4.94 2.34 -18.61
CA GLU A 65 4.96 3.66 -19.25
C GLU A 65 3.56 4.28 -19.42
N GLY A 66 2.64 3.94 -18.51
CA GLY A 66 1.29 4.50 -18.46
C GLY A 66 1.20 5.94 -17.95
N ASN A 67 -0.04 6.44 -17.86
CA ASN A 67 -0.39 7.82 -17.49
C ASN A 67 -1.48 7.89 -16.40
N ARG A 68 -1.75 6.79 -15.69
CA ARG A 68 -2.90 6.65 -14.78
C ARG A 68 -2.87 7.65 -13.65
N LEU A 69 -1.69 7.95 -13.10
CA LEU A 69 -1.53 8.95 -12.06
C LEU A 69 -2.02 10.33 -12.53
N SER A 70 -1.62 10.73 -13.75
CA SER A 70 -2.05 12.02 -14.31
C SER A 70 -3.56 12.06 -14.51
N GLU A 71 -4.16 10.98 -15.02
CA GLU A 71 -5.60 10.89 -15.19
C GLU A 71 -6.35 10.96 -13.85
N TYR A 72 -5.83 10.33 -12.82
CA TYR A 72 -6.39 10.35 -11.48
C TYR A 72 -6.33 11.73 -10.84
N SER A 73 -5.18 12.42 -10.91
CA SER A 73 -5.02 13.77 -10.37
C SER A 73 -5.97 14.77 -11.04
N ASN A 74 -6.18 14.65 -12.36
CA ASN A 74 -7.09 15.54 -13.10
C ASN A 74 -8.58 15.37 -12.72
N ARG A 75 -8.98 14.21 -12.18
CA ARG A 75 -10.36 13.94 -11.72
C ARG A 75 -10.60 14.35 -10.26
N SER A 76 -9.53 14.58 -9.52
CA SER A 76 -9.56 14.87 -8.09
C SER A 76 -9.46 16.38 -7.80
N ALA A 77 -9.27 17.19 -8.85
CA ALA A 77 -9.16 18.64 -8.83
C ALA A 77 -10.51 19.35 -8.95
#